data_AF-A0A0J7IEF7-F1
#
_entry.id   AF-A0A0J7IEF7-F1
#
_cell.length_a   1.000
_cell.length_b   1.000
_cell.length_c   1.000
_cell.angle_alpha   90.00
_cell.angle_beta   90.00
_cell.angle_gamma   90.00
#
_symmetry.space_group_name_H-M   'P 1'
#
loop_
_entity.id
_entity.type
_entity.pdbx_description
1 polymer ?
#
loop_
_entity_poly.entity_id
_entity_poly.type
_entity_poly.pdbx_seq_one_letter_code
_entity_poly.pdbx_strand_id
1 'polypeptide(L)'
;MKMIVKFIILGILLVNYANARTIQTNSKGGNKVAYLRIIINDLTKKNNIKLAYWDNGWGANSGVNNKNLTSNSGERIKIEFKNNESFLYADLSVENGQTIFNNYIIEPGDDLTFNIERNIITVTGKGKEKYELFFDIQKDLKKLSVQTLDSVRKLEKIYGYEYFALRKTDITSYERRFDNAFVSLENSKLTALGALEKYRDKLSKSIYSLLKANITFKYKNDYQQAYIFYTSEANAQNKEFADSCINKLKKIYSENLLKFDQKFDRDILLYSDYYYDFILTGLRKKDFPPPQAVAFLRKDFSGLFQDRLLTSYLLVKKLQSDKYSDIIIEVTNSVKTPYCIDLLTKYRDSSLAGSLAYNFSLQDTLGNVVKQSDFLGKVLLIDFYFTGCTNCRILNDQMTEIYNIYKDNPKIKFINISIDKSKYEWIKSVRSLEYSHRGSLNLYTNGNGSEEKLISHYNIRGYPTVLIIDKLGKIASLNPPRPYDEKNRMNLIQLINSLL
;
A
#
# COMPACT_ATOMS: atom_id res chain seq x y z
N MET A 1 -9.69 -22.00 24.86
CA MET A 1 -10.22 -20.67 25.24
C MET A 1 -10.19 -19.78 24.00
N LYS A 2 -11.35 -19.23 23.60
CA LYS A 2 -11.68 -18.65 22.28
C LYS A 2 -10.67 -17.61 21.80
N MET A 3 -10.09 -17.78 20.59
CA MET A 3 -9.31 -16.72 19.93
C MET A 3 -9.98 -16.31 18.62
N ILE A 4 -10.59 -15.13 18.68
CA ILE A 4 -11.33 -14.46 17.62
C ILE A 4 -10.34 -13.97 16.55
N VAL A 5 -10.50 -14.45 15.33
CA VAL A 5 -9.74 -14.01 14.15
C VAL A 5 -10.27 -12.65 13.70
N LYS A 6 -9.56 -11.56 14.02
CA LYS A 6 -9.80 -10.23 13.44
C LYS A 6 -8.96 -10.05 12.18
N PHE A 7 -9.62 -9.83 11.04
CA PHE A 7 -8.99 -9.36 9.81
C PHE A 7 -8.63 -7.87 9.97
N ILE A 8 -7.38 -7.50 9.70
CA ILE A 8 -6.92 -6.12 9.64
C ILE A 8 -6.68 -5.77 8.16
N ILE A 9 -7.57 -4.95 7.60
CA ILE A 9 -7.34 -4.21 6.36
C ILE A 9 -6.98 -2.79 6.78
N LEU A 10 -5.88 -2.28 6.22
CA LEU A 10 -5.32 -0.97 6.56
C LEU A 10 -6.19 0.12 5.90
N GLY A 11 -6.92 0.87 6.72
CA GLY A 11 -7.39 2.21 6.39
C GLY A 11 -6.52 3.24 7.11
N ILE A 12 -6.29 4.39 6.47
CA ILE A 12 -6.23 5.76 7.03
C ILE A 12 -5.52 6.67 6.01
N LEU A 13 -6.27 7.59 5.42
CA LEU A 13 -6.09 9.05 5.58
C LEU A 13 -7.26 9.77 4.91
N LEU A 14 -8.17 10.28 5.73
CA LEU A 14 -9.07 11.39 5.42
C LEU A 14 -8.37 12.67 5.88
N VAL A 15 -8.15 13.63 4.98
CA VAL A 15 -8.12 15.06 5.34
C VAL A 15 -8.77 15.84 4.19
N ASN A 16 -9.72 16.69 4.57
CA ASN A 16 -10.48 17.62 3.74
C ASN A 16 -9.63 18.38 2.72
N TYR A 17 -10.15 18.61 1.51
CA TYR A 17 -10.36 19.96 0.98
C TYR A 17 -11.30 19.95 -0.24
N ALA A 18 -12.16 20.97 -0.26
CA ALA A 18 -13.15 21.23 -1.28
C ALA A 18 -12.54 21.88 -2.54
N ASN A 19 -13.30 21.77 -3.63
CA ASN A 19 -13.20 22.50 -4.90
C ASN A 19 -12.07 22.14 -5.86
N ALA A 20 -12.31 21.12 -6.69
CA ALA A 20 -11.68 21.00 -8.01
C ALA A 20 -12.74 21.14 -9.10
N ARG A 21 -12.62 22.19 -9.92
CA ARG A 21 -13.51 22.52 -11.04
C ARG A 21 -13.54 21.39 -12.07
N THR A 22 -14.74 20.93 -12.39
CA THR A 22 -15.03 19.91 -13.38
C THR A 22 -14.95 20.51 -14.78
N ILE A 23 -14.18 19.90 -15.68
CA ILE A 23 -14.24 20.19 -17.12
C ILE A 23 -15.59 19.64 -17.60
N GLN A 24 -16.50 20.56 -17.98
CA GLN A 24 -17.79 20.22 -18.57
C GLN A 24 -17.60 19.77 -20.02
N THR A 25 -18.06 18.56 -20.34
CA THR A 25 -18.46 18.21 -21.69
C THR A 25 -19.97 17.99 -21.69
N ASN A 26 -20.67 18.86 -22.41
CA ASN A 26 -22.11 18.83 -22.57
C ASN A 26 -22.53 17.60 -23.40
N SER A 27 -23.16 16.62 -22.76
CA SER A 27 -24.05 15.70 -23.47
C SER A 27 -25.39 15.61 -22.72
N LYS A 28 -26.44 16.15 -23.35
CA LYS A 28 -27.83 16.01 -22.92
C LYS A 28 -28.24 14.53 -23.04
N GLY A 29 -28.18 13.81 -21.93
CA GLY A 29 -28.77 12.48 -21.75
C GLY A 29 -29.34 12.41 -20.34
N GLY A 30 -30.55 11.88 -20.17
CA GLY A 30 -31.24 11.84 -18.88
C GLY A 30 -30.35 11.31 -17.75
N ASN A 31 -30.56 11.80 -16.52
CA ASN A 31 -29.71 11.48 -15.37
C ASN A 31 -29.61 9.96 -15.18
N LYS A 32 -28.43 9.40 -15.45
CA LYS A 32 -28.07 8.02 -15.13
C LYS A 32 -28.00 7.91 -13.60
N VAL A 33 -28.86 7.08 -13.01
CA VAL A 33 -28.98 6.93 -11.55
C VAL A 33 -28.97 5.47 -11.14
N ALA A 34 -28.48 5.21 -9.93
CA ALA A 34 -28.65 3.95 -9.21
C ALA A 34 -29.21 4.23 -7.81
N TYR A 35 -29.81 3.21 -7.22
CA TYR A 35 -30.35 3.28 -5.87
C TYR A 35 -29.80 2.14 -5.02
N LEU A 36 -29.31 2.48 -3.83
CA LEU A 36 -28.91 1.50 -2.82
C LEU A 36 -29.76 1.70 -1.57
N ARG A 37 -30.14 0.60 -0.93
CA ARG A 37 -30.72 0.60 0.41
C ARG A 37 -29.90 -0.37 1.26
N ILE A 38 -29.54 0.04 2.47
CA ILE A 38 -28.78 -0.82 3.38
C ILE A 38 -29.58 -0.97 4.67
N ILE A 39 -29.88 -2.20 5.04
CA ILE A 39 -30.68 -2.55 6.22
C ILE A 39 -29.77 -3.36 7.15
N ILE A 40 -29.47 -2.80 8.31
CA ILE A 40 -28.69 -3.44 9.38
C ILE A 40 -29.67 -3.94 10.45
N ASN A 41 -29.78 -5.26 10.60
CA ASN A 41 -30.70 -5.93 11.54
C ASN A 41 -30.04 -6.28 12.88
N ASP A 42 -28.88 -5.67 13.19
CA ASP A 42 -28.12 -5.92 14.42
C ASP A 42 -28.24 -4.72 15.38
N LEU A 43 -29.05 -4.89 16.43
CA LEU A 43 -29.36 -3.87 17.45
C LEU A 43 -28.14 -3.37 18.24
N THR A 44 -26.98 -4.02 18.12
CA THR A 44 -25.76 -3.66 18.86
C THR A 44 -24.85 -2.67 18.14
N LYS A 45 -25.12 -2.36 16.86
CA LYS A 45 -24.29 -1.45 16.06
C LYS A 45 -25.02 -0.12 15.82
N LYS A 46 -24.26 0.98 15.79
CA LYS A 46 -24.78 2.27 15.31
C LYS A 46 -25.28 2.11 13.87
N ASN A 47 -26.47 2.62 13.59
CA ASN A 47 -27.16 2.52 12.29
C ASN A 47 -26.65 3.50 11.22
N ASN A 48 -25.55 4.19 11.48
CA ASN A 48 -24.97 5.19 10.58
C ASN A 48 -24.05 4.51 9.57
N ILE A 49 -24.39 4.66 8.30
CA ILE A 49 -23.77 3.99 7.17
C ILE A 49 -22.98 5.02 6.38
N LYS A 50 -21.75 4.67 6.02
CA LYS A 50 -20.86 5.47 5.19
C LYS A 50 -20.63 4.74 3.87
N LEU A 51 -21.08 5.36 2.78
CA LEU A 51 -20.82 4.92 1.42
C LEU A 51 -19.82 5.88 0.79
N ALA A 52 -18.66 5.37 0.38
CA ALA A 52 -17.68 6.10 -0.42
C ALA A 52 -17.68 5.53 -1.84
N TYR A 53 -17.71 6.35 -2.88
CA TYR A 53 -17.66 5.86 -4.25
C TYR A 53 -16.92 6.80 -5.22
N TRP A 54 -16.40 6.21 -6.30
CA TRP A 54 -15.53 6.84 -7.30
C TRP A 54 -15.61 6.07 -8.64
N ASP A 55 -15.03 6.59 -9.72
CA ASP A 55 -15.30 6.13 -11.10
C ASP A 55 -14.35 5.05 -11.67
N ASN A 56 -13.49 4.43 -10.85
CA ASN A 56 -12.44 3.51 -11.33
C ASN A 56 -11.92 2.56 -10.24
N GLY A 57 -11.11 1.55 -10.51
CA GLY A 57 -10.68 0.59 -9.47
C GLY A 57 -9.70 1.13 -8.40
N TRP A 58 -9.14 2.33 -8.56
CA TRP A 58 -7.94 2.76 -7.82
C TRP A 58 -8.19 3.36 -6.44
N GLY A 59 -9.42 3.29 -5.93
CA GLY A 59 -9.76 3.74 -4.59
C GLY A 59 -9.45 5.22 -4.32
N ALA A 60 -9.14 5.52 -3.06
CA ALA A 60 -8.77 6.84 -2.57
C ALA A 60 -7.49 7.43 -3.22
N ASN A 61 -6.68 6.63 -3.93
CA ASN A 61 -5.50 7.10 -4.65
C ASN A 61 -5.79 7.46 -6.11
N SER A 62 -7.04 7.34 -6.56
CA SER A 62 -7.45 7.53 -7.97
C SER A 62 -7.51 8.98 -8.43
N GLY A 63 -7.53 9.90 -7.47
CA GLY A 63 -7.71 11.32 -7.70
C GLY A 63 -9.07 11.79 -8.09
N VAL A 64 -10.01 10.87 -8.07
CA VAL A 64 -11.40 11.17 -8.25
C VAL A 64 -11.94 11.43 -6.86
N ASN A 65 -12.62 12.56 -6.71
CA ASN A 65 -13.25 12.93 -5.44
C ASN A 65 -14.14 11.76 -4.99
N ASN A 66 -13.70 11.06 -3.95
CA ASN A 66 -14.53 10.08 -3.27
C ASN A 66 -15.77 10.82 -2.76
N LYS A 67 -16.92 10.51 -3.33
CA LYS A 67 -18.18 11.04 -2.83
C LYS A 67 -18.55 10.20 -1.62
N ASN A 68 -18.58 10.85 -0.46
CA ASN A 68 -18.99 10.23 0.79
C ASN A 68 -20.45 10.59 1.04
N LEU A 69 -21.28 9.57 1.24
CA LEU A 69 -22.66 9.70 1.66
C LEU A 69 -22.82 9.04 3.03
N THR A 70 -23.52 9.74 3.92
CA THR A 70 -23.97 9.20 5.19
C THR A 70 -25.48 8.98 5.12
N SER A 71 -25.95 7.82 5.58
CA SER A 71 -27.38 7.49 5.60
C SER A 71 -27.69 6.60 6.80
N ASN A 72 -28.94 6.60 7.24
CA ASN A 72 -29.41 5.65 8.24
C ASN A 72 -29.75 4.30 7.60
N SER A 73 -29.69 3.25 8.42
CA SER A 73 -30.26 1.94 8.06
C SER A 73 -31.71 2.09 7.55
N GLY A 74 -32.00 1.49 6.40
CA GLY A 74 -33.32 1.48 5.75
C GLY A 74 -33.56 2.61 4.74
N GLU A 75 -32.77 3.69 4.79
CA GLU A 75 -32.91 4.80 3.85
C GLU A 75 -32.42 4.41 2.45
N ARG A 76 -33.06 5.03 1.44
CA ARG A 76 -32.70 4.82 0.04
C ARG A 76 -31.70 5.89 -0.39
N ILE A 77 -30.50 5.47 -0.74
CA ILE A 77 -29.41 6.30 -1.23
C ILE A 77 -29.50 6.40 -2.74
N LYS A 78 -29.59 7.62 -3.26
CA LYS A 78 -29.52 7.90 -4.70
C LYS A 78 -28.08 8.18 -5.10
N ILE A 79 -27.60 7.48 -6.13
CA ILE A 79 -26.27 7.68 -6.72
C ILE A 79 -26.46 8.24 -8.12
N GLU A 80 -25.86 9.40 -8.38
CA GLU A 80 -25.89 10.06 -9.68
C GLU A 80 -24.56 9.89 -10.41
N PHE A 81 -24.63 9.33 -11.61
CA PHE A 81 -23.51 9.16 -12.51
C PHE A 81 -23.31 10.44 -13.31
N LYS A 82 -22.08 10.96 -13.34
CA LYS A 82 -21.69 12.17 -14.06
C LYS A 82 -20.74 11.82 -15.21
N ASN A 83 -20.45 12.78 -16.10
CA ASN A 83 -19.37 12.67 -17.09
C ASN A 83 -19.37 11.37 -17.92
N ASN A 84 -20.54 10.85 -18.29
CA ASN A 84 -20.69 9.59 -19.02
C ASN A 84 -20.11 8.34 -18.33
N GLU A 85 -19.98 8.36 -17.00
CA GLU A 85 -19.64 7.18 -16.19
C GLU A 85 -20.53 5.98 -16.55
N SER A 86 -19.91 4.86 -16.93
CA SER A 86 -20.61 3.61 -17.25
C SER A 86 -20.87 2.76 -16.00
N PHE A 87 -20.05 2.94 -14.97
CA PHE A 87 -20.17 2.31 -13.65
C PHE A 87 -19.32 3.10 -12.65
N LEU A 88 -19.50 2.81 -11.36
CA LEU A 88 -18.75 3.37 -10.24
C LEU A 88 -18.26 2.24 -9.34
N TYR A 89 -17.13 2.44 -8.67
CA TYR A 89 -16.66 1.63 -7.57
C TYR A 89 -17.12 2.22 -6.24
N ALA A 90 -17.41 1.36 -5.26
CA ALA A 90 -17.90 1.79 -3.96
C ALA A 90 -17.39 0.93 -2.79
N ASP A 91 -17.09 1.61 -1.69
CA ASP A 91 -16.86 1.04 -0.37
C ASP A 91 -18.02 1.38 0.56
N LEU A 92 -18.44 0.40 1.34
CA LEU A 92 -19.44 0.55 2.39
C LEU A 92 -18.82 0.21 3.73
N SER A 93 -19.03 1.10 4.70
CA SER A 93 -18.61 0.91 6.08
C SER A 93 -19.70 1.42 7.04
N VAL A 94 -19.66 0.95 8.28
CA VAL A 94 -20.41 1.57 9.38
C VAL A 94 -19.56 2.65 10.06
N GLU A 95 -20.20 3.55 10.80
CA GLU A 95 -19.57 4.75 11.36
C GLU A 95 -18.29 4.50 12.19
N ASN A 96 -18.18 3.34 12.86
CA ASN A 96 -16.99 2.92 13.61
C ASN A 96 -15.80 2.49 12.72
N GLY A 97 -15.92 2.62 11.40
CA GLY A 97 -14.89 2.26 10.43
C GLY A 97 -14.87 0.79 10.04
N GLN A 98 -15.78 -0.05 10.58
CA GLN A 98 -15.89 -1.43 10.12
C GLN A 98 -16.40 -1.44 8.66
N THR A 99 -15.51 -1.83 7.75
CA THR A 99 -15.86 -2.14 6.37
C THR A 99 -16.88 -3.27 6.33
N ILE A 100 -17.98 -3.03 5.63
CA ILE A 100 -18.94 -4.05 5.20
C ILE A 100 -18.44 -4.66 3.90
N PHE A 101 -18.09 -3.82 2.92
CA PHE A 101 -17.68 -4.27 1.59
C PHE A 101 -16.80 -3.20 0.90
N ASN A 102 -15.79 -3.60 0.10
CA ASN A 102 -14.89 -2.68 -0.61
C ASN A 102 -14.75 -2.99 -2.11
N ASN A 103 -14.50 -1.96 -2.93
CA ASN A 103 -14.30 -1.99 -4.38
C ASN A 103 -15.48 -2.59 -5.18
N TYR A 104 -16.73 -2.28 -4.80
CA TYR A 104 -17.93 -2.84 -5.44
C TYR A 104 -18.38 -2.03 -6.64
N ILE A 105 -18.82 -2.72 -7.69
CA ILE A 105 -19.26 -2.09 -8.93
C ILE A 105 -20.76 -1.77 -8.86
N ILE A 106 -21.11 -0.52 -9.17
CA ILE A 106 -22.47 -0.01 -9.29
C ILE A 106 -22.68 0.52 -10.71
N GLU A 107 -23.78 0.15 -11.34
CA GLU A 107 -24.12 0.53 -12.71
C GLU A 107 -25.39 1.41 -12.75
N PRO A 108 -25.55 2.27 -13.76
CA PRO A 108 -26.82 2.95 -14.00
C PRO A 108 -27.99 1.95 -14.08
N GLY A 109 -29.05 2.23 -13.31
CA GLY A 109 -30.24 1.40 -13.23
C GLY A 109 -30.19 0.27 -12.21
N ASP A 110 -29.10 0.14 -11.44
CA ASP A 110 -29.07 -0.70 -10.24
C ASP A 110 -30.09 -0.19 -9.21
N ASP A 111 -30.80 -1.12 -8.57
CA ASP A 111 -31.73 -0.84 -7.47
C ASP A 111 -31.59 -1.97 -6.45
N LEU A 112 -30.69 -1.77 -5.50
CA LEU A 112 -30.14 -2.83 -4.66
C LEU A 112 -30.53 -2.63 -3.20
N THR A 113 -30.90 -3.72 -2.54
CA THR A 113 -31.07 -3.73 -1.08
C THR A 113 -30.09 -4.72 -0.46
N PHE A 114 -29.23 -4.23 0.43
CA PHE A 114 -28.31 -5.03 1.24
C PHE A 114 -28.94 -5.24 2.61
N ASN A 115 -29.20 -6.49 2.97
CA ASN A 115 -29.62 -6.85 4.32
C ASN A 115 -28.43 -7.46 5.05
N ILE A 116 -28.09 -6.88 6.20
CA ILE A 116 -26.94 -7.26 7.00
C ILE A 116 -27.46 -7.78 8.34
N GLU A 117 -27.32 -9.08 8.55
CA GLU A 117 -27.75 -9.74 9.78
C GLU A 117 -26.61 -10.62 10.32
N ARG A 118 -26.14 -10.34 11.54
CA ARG A 118 -25.10 -11.15 12.21
C ARG A 118 -23.84 -11.40 11.35
N ASN A 119 -23.46 -10.40 10.54
CA ASN A 119 -22.37 -10.41 9.54
C ASN A 119 -22.63 -11.25 8.27
N ILE A 120 -23.85 -11.72 8.05
CA ILE A 120 -24.30 -12.27 6.77
C ILE A 120 -24.86 -11.12 5.95
N ILE A 121 -24.44 -11.01 4.69
CA ILE A 121 -24.94 -10.02 3.74
C ILE A 121 -25.78 -10.76 2.70
N THR A 122 -27.03 -10.35 2.54
CA THR A 122 -27.88 -10.78 1.43
C THR A 122 -28.24 -9.59 0.57
N VAL A 123 -28.23 -9.76 -0.74
CA VAL A 123 -28.48 -8.68 -1.70
C VAL A 123 -29.69 -9.04 -2.54
N THR A 124 -30.64 -8.10 -2.64
CA THR A 124 -31.84 -8.23 -3.48
C THR A 124 -31.97 -7.02 -4.40
N GLY A 125 -32.87 -7.14 -5.38
CA GLY A 125 -33.15 -6.08 -6.34
C GLY A 125 -32.37 -6.21 -7.65
N LYS A 126 -32.47 -5.18 -8.49
CA LYS A 126 -31.91 -5.18 -9.85
C LYS A 126 -30.40 -4.91 -9.79
N GLY A 127 -29.62 -5.77 -10.46
CA GLY A 127 -28.16 -5.70 -10.50
C GLY A 127 -27.45 -6.51 -9.42
N LYS A 128 -28.20 -7.31 -8.63
CA LYS A 128 -27.70 -8.15 -7.54
C LYS A 128 -26.71 -9.22 -8.00
N GLU A 129 -26.72 -9.55 -9.28
CA GLU A 129 -25.95 -10.62 -9.90
C GLU A 129 -24.44 -10.39 -9.77
N LYS A 130 -24.00 -9.12 -9.77
CA LYS A 130 -22.60 -8.74 -9.48
C LYS A 130 -22.16 -9.20 -8.09
N TYR A 131 -23.09 -9.19 -7.14
CA TYR A 131 -22.86 -9.52 -5.73
C TYR A 131 -22.97 -11.01 -5.49
N GLU A 132 -23.99 -11.66 -6.05
CA GLU A 132 -24.16 -13.12 -6.00
C GLU A 132 -22.92 -13.82 -6.57
N LEU A 133 -22.38 -13.33 -7.70
CA LEU A 133 -21.13 -13.81 -8.29
C LEU A 133 -19.95 -13.78 -7.31
N PHE A 134 -19.77 -12.67 -6.57
CA PHE A 134 -18.68 -12.56 -5.60
C PHE A 134 -18.78 -13.64 -4.51
N PHE A 135 -19.97 -13.87 -3.98
CA PHE A 135 -20.20 -14.92 -2.97
C PHE A 135 -20.01 -16.32 -3.54
N ASP A 136 -20.45 -16.56 -4.78
CA ASP A 136 -20.27 -17.84 -5.46
C ASP A 136 -18.80 -18.15 -5.72
N ILE A 137 -18.01 -17.16 -6.17
CA ILE A 137 -16.56 -17.32 -6.30
C ILE A 137 -15.94 -17.71 -4.95
N GLN A 138 -16.26 -16.99 -3.87
CA GLN A 138 -15.71 -17.32 -2.54
C GLN A 138 -16.11 -18.72 -2.08
N LYS A 139 -17.37 -19.10 -2.29
CA LYS A 139 -17.90 -20.43 -1.94
C LYS A 139 -17.18 -21.52 -2.72
N ASP A 140 -17.01 -21.35 -4.03
CA ASP A 140 -16.35 -22.33 -4.88
C ASP A 140 -14.84 -22.42 -4.59
N LEU A 141 -14.16 -21.30 -4.32
CA LEU A 141 -12.76 -21.30 -3.90
C LEU A 141 -12.53 -22.00 -2.56
N LYS A 142 -13.45 -21.88 -1.60
CA LYS A 142 -13.38 -22.59 -0.31
C LYS A 142 -13.39 -24.11 -0.46
N LYS A 143 -14.07 -24.64 -1.48
CA LYS A 143 -14.14 -26.09 -1.75
C LYS A 143 -12.82 -26.67 -2.23
N LEU A 144 -11.96 -25.87 -2.87
CA LEU A 144 -10.70 -26.35 -3.44
C LEU A 144 -9.63 -26.67 -2.40
N SER A 145 -9.92 -26.54 -1.09
CA SER A 145 -8.96 -26.70 0.03
C SER A 145 -7.62 -26.00 -0.21
N VAL A 146 -7.65 -24.91 -1.00
CA VAL A 146 -6.46 -24.18 -1.40
C VAL A 146 -5.85 -23.56 -0.15
N GLN A 147 -4.64 -24.00 0.21
CA GLN A 147 -3.74 -23.20 1.02
C GLN A 147 -3.47 -21.92 0.23
N THR A 148 -4.33 -20.91 0.43
CA THR A 148 -4.19 -19.64 -0.25
C THR A 148 -2.83 -19.06 0.11
N LEU A 149 -2.17 -18.45 -0.89
CA LEU A 149 -0.99 -17.61 -0.69
C LEU A 149 -1.19 -16.54 0.39
N ASP A 150 -2.42 -16.26 0.83
CA ASP A 150 -2.71 -15.51 2.07
C ASP A 150 -1.95 -16.03 3.28
N SER A 151 -1.69 -17.34 3.37
CA SER A 151 -0.91 -17.95 4.43
C SER A 151 0.57 -17.57 4.31
N VAL A 152 1.11 -17.58 3.08
CA VAL A 152 2.50 -17.18 2.79
C VAL A 152 2.68 -15.67 2.94
N ARG A 153 1.74 -14.85 2.44
CA ARG A 153 1.71 -13.38 2.61
C ARG A 153 1.58 -12.96 4.05
N LYS A 154 0.76 -13.66 4.85
CA LYS A 154 0.67 -13.42 6.31
C LYS A 154 2.01 -13.68 6.97
N LEU A 155 2.67 -14.76 6.62
CA LEU A 155 3.99 -15.08 7.18
C LEU A 155 5.08 -14.11 6.70
N GLU A 156 5.09 -13.69 5.43
CA GLU A 156 5.99 -12.64 4.90
C GLU A 156 5.81 -11.34 5.67
N LYS A 157 4.56 -10.92 5.89
CA LYS A 157 4.22 -9.68 6.60
C LYS A 157 4.60 -9.71 8.09
N ILE A 158 4.63 -10.90 8.70
CA ILE A 158 4.95 -11.07 10.13
C ILE A 158 6.46 -11.20 10.36
N TYR A 159 7.15 -11.95 9.50
CA TYR A 159 8.51 -12.40 9.80
C TYR A 159 9.59 -11.92 8.82
N GLY A 160 9.22 -11.28 7.70
CA GLY A 160 10.17 -10.88 6.66
C GLY A 160 10.80 -12.07 5.91
N TYR A 161 11.55 -11.78 4.84
CA TYR A 161 12.20 -12.81 4.01
C TYR A 161 13.29 -13.60 4.78
N GLU A 162 13.94 -12.95 5.74
CA GLU A 162 15.04 -13.52 6.53
C GLU A 162 14.61 -14.71 7.40
N TYR A 163 13.35 -14.75 7.85
CA TYR A 163 12.81 -15.88 8.61
C TYR A 163 12.69 -17.17 7.79
N PHE A 164 12.48 -17.05 6.47
CA PHE A 164 12.40 -18.19 5.57
C PHE A 164 13.77 -18.68 5.11
N ALA A 165 14.76 -17.79 5.01
CA ALA A 165 16.16 -18.13 4.72
C ALA A 165 16.75 -19.11 5.76
N LEU A 166 16.23 -19.14 6.99
CA LEU A 166 16.67 -20.06 8.03
C LEU A 166 16.16 -21.50 7.85
N ARG A 167 15.17 -21.73 6.96
CA ARG A 167 14.73 -23.09 6.64
C ARG A 167 15.68 -23.71 5.62
N LYS A 168 16.56 -24.61 6.08
CA LYS A 168 17.29 -25.51 5.18
C LYS A 168 16.29 -26.46 4.52
N THR A 169 15.92 -26.17 3.27
CA THR A 169 15.11 -27.07 2.43
C THR A 169 15.95 -27.57 1.27
N ASP A 170 15.79 -28.83 0.89
CA ASP A 170 16.38 -29.33 -0.35
C ASP A 170 15.73 -28.68 -1.58
N ILE A 171 16.50 -28.61 -2.67
CA ILE A 171 16.10 -27.98 -3.94
C ILE A 171 14.81 -28.59 -4.49
N THR A 172 14.67 -29.92 -4.46
CA THR A 172 13.49 -30.62 -4.99
C THR A 172 12.21 -30.22 -4.25
N SER A 173 12.27 -30.20 -2.92
CA SER A 173 11.15 -29.78 -2.08
C SER A 173 10.81 -28.30 -2.31
N TYR A 174 11.82 -27.47 -2.51
CA TYR A 174 11.67 -26.05 -2.82
C TYR A 174 10.94 -25.79 -4.14
N GLU A 175 11.41 -26.44 -5.22
CA GLU A 175 10.80 -26.35 -6.54
C GLU A 175 9.35 -26.85 -6.52
N ARG A 176 9.10 -27.98 -5.86
CA ARG A 176 7.74 -28.52 -5.71
C ARG A 176 6.81 -27.57 -4.97
N ARG A 177 7.30 -26.83 -3.97
CA ARG A 177 6.50 -25.78 -3.29
C ARG A 177 6.09 -24.70 -4.29
N PHE A 178 6.99 -24.27 -5.17
CA PHE A 178 6.67 -23.27 -6.19
C PHE A 178 5.67 -23.78 -7.23
N ASP A 179 5.86 -25.00 -7.73
CA ASP A 179 4.93 -25.63 -8.68
C ASP A 179 3.53 -25.79 -8.08
N ASN A 180 3.44 -26.25 -6.83
CA ASN A 180 2.16 -26.39 -6.14
C ASN A 180 1.46 -25.03 -5.94
N ALA A 181 2.22 -23.97 -5.64
CA ALA A 181 1.67 -22.63 -5.55
C ALA A 181 1.10 -22.16 -6.90
N PHE A 182 1.78 -22.49 -8.01
CA PHE A 182 1.27 -22.19 -9.35
C PHE A 182 -0.02 -22.96 -9.67
N VAL A 183 -0.02 -24.29 -9.51
CA VAL A 183 -1.21 -25.14 -9.78
C VAL A 183 -2.41 -24.65 -8.98
N SER A 184 -2.19 -24.27 -7.72
CA SER A 184 -3.21 -23.70 -6.86
C SER A 184 -3.79 -22.39 -7.40
N LEU A 185 -2.94 -21.47 -7.88
CA LEU A 185 -3.35 -20.21 -8.48
C LEU A 185 -4.13 -20.41 -9.77
N GLU A 186 -3.68 -21.32 -10.63
CA GLU A 186 -4.35 -21.63 -11.90
C GLU A 186 -5.73 -22.24 -11.66
N ASN A 187 -5.83 -23.22 -10.76
CA ASN A 187 -7.12 -23.81 -10.37
C ASN A 187 -8.06 -22.75 -9.80
N SER A 188 -7.55 -21.87 -8.92
CA SER A 188 -8.35 -20.77 -8.36
C SER A 188 -8.85 -19.81 -9.44
N LYS A 189 -8.01 -19.48 -10.43
CA LYS A 189 -8.39 -18.66 -11.59
C LYS A 189 -9.51 -19.34 -12.39
N LEU A 190 -9.32 -20.61 -12.76
CA LEU A 190 -10.29 -21.36 -13.55
C LEU A 190 -11.63 -21.50 -12.82
N THR A 191 -11.61 -21.71 -11.50
CA THR A 191 -12.82 -21.71 -10.68
C THR A 191 -13.51 -20.36 -10.67
N ALA A 192 -12.77 -19.25 -10.50
CA ALA A 192 -13.35 -17.90 -10.53
C ALA A 192 -13.93 -17.55 -11.91
N LEU A 193 -13.23 -17.89 -13.00
CA LEU A 193 -13.73 -17.70 -14.36
C LEU A 193 -14.93 -18.58 -14.68
N GLY A 194 -14.94 -19.83 -14.21
CA GLY A 194 -16.07 -20.75 -14.34
C GLY A 194 -17.31 -20.27 -13.58
N ALA A 195 -17.13 -19.63 -12.43
CA ALA A 195 -18.22 -18.95 -11.73
C ALA A 195 -18.73 -17.74 -12.52
N LEU A 196 -17.84 -16.87 -13.03
CA LEU A 196 -18.21 -15.72 -13.85
C LEU A 196 -18.99 -16.12 -15.10
N GLU A 197 -18.68 -17.25 -15.71
CA GLU A 197 -19.37 -17.74 -16.91
C GLU A 197 -20.87 -17.99 -16.68
N LYS A 198 -21.25 -18.47 -15.49
CA LYS A 198 -22.66 -18.69 -15.10
C LYS A 198 -23.47 -17.38 -15.05
N TYR A 199 -22.80 -16.23 -15.06
CA TYR A 199 -23.39 -14.90 -14.98
C TYR A 199 -23.25 -14.11 -16.30
N ARG A 200 -22.73 -14.71 -17.38
CA ARG A 200 -22.50 -14.03 -18.67
C ARG A 200 -23.72 -13.25 -19.16
N ASP A 201 -24.88 -13.91 -19.21
CA ASP A 201 -26.10 -13.32 -19.77
C ASP A 201 -26.87 -12.45 -18.76
N LYS A 202 -26.40 -12.40 -17.51
CA LYS A 202 -26.98 -11.64 -16.42
C LYS A 202 -26.27 -10.31 -16.16
N LEU A 203 -25.11 -10.11 -16.77
CA LEU A 203 -24.26 -8.94 -16.59
C LEU A 203 -24.24 -8.12 -17.88
N SER A 204 -24.02 -6.81 -17.75
CA SER A 204 -23.72 -5.99 -18.92
C SER A 204 -22.41 -6.44 -19.56
N LYS A 205 -22.26 -6.26 -20.89
CA LYS A 205 -21.05 -6.66 -21.61
C LYS A 205 -19.79 -6.00 -21.04
N SER A 206 -19.87 -4.72 -20.68
CA SER A 206 -18.75 -3.97 -20.11
C SER A 206 -18.35 -4.50 -18.73
N ILE A 207 -19.32 -4.81 -17.86
CA ILE A 207 -19.01 -5.36 -16.54
C ILE A 207 -18.52 -6.80 -16.61
N TYR A 208 -19.09 -7.64 -17.46
CA TYR A 208 -18.55 -8.98 -17.69
C TYR A 208 -17.08 -8.91 -18.14
N SER A 209 -16.76 -8.04 -19.11
CA SER A 209 -15.40 -7.84 -19.59
C SER A 209 -14.45 -7.31 -18.50
N LEU A 210 -14.90 -6.34 -17.69
CA LEU A 210 -14.12 -5.81 -16.56
C LEU A 210 -13.87 -6.86 -15.48
N LEU A 211 -14.90 -7.60 -15.06
CA LEU A 211 -14.75 -8.65 -14.06
C LEU A 211 -13.84 -9.77 -14.56
N LYS A 212 -13.92 -10.13 -15.84
CA LYS A 212 -13.00 -11.08 -16.47
C LYS A 212 -11.56 -10.57 -16.44
N ALA A 213 -11.34 -9.29 -16.77
CA ALA A 213 -10.02 -8.66 -16.69
C ALA A 213 -9.49 -8.67 -15.25
N ASN A 214 -10.31 -8.26 -14.28
CA ASN A 214 -9.97 -8.23 -12.87
C ASN A 214 -9.56 -9.61 -12.35
N ILE A 215 -10.35 -10.65 -12.62
CA ILE A 215 -10.00 -12.03 -12.25
C ILE A 215 -8.66 -12.43 -12.90
N THR A 216 -8.51 -12.25 -14.20
CA THR A 216 -7.29 -12.63 -14.92
C THR A 216 -6.05 -11.93 -14.37
N PHE A 217 -6.09 -10.61 -14.22
CA PHE A 217 -4.93 -9.85 -13.75
C PHE A 217 -4.67 -10.02 -12.26
N LYS A 218 -5.69 -10.30 -11.44
CA LYS A 218 -5.50 -10.66 -10.04
C LYS A 218 -4.60 -11.88 -9.93
N TYR A 219 -4.97 -12.98 -10.59
CA TYR A 219 -4.20 -14.23 -10.52
C TYR A 219 -2.85 -14.13 -11.25
N LYS A 220 -2.77 -13.34 -12.34
CA LYS A 220 -1.49 -13.04 -13.00
C LYS A 220 -0.53 -12.28 -12.09
N ASN A 221 -1.06 -11.31 -11.33
CA ASN A 221 -0.27 -10.57 -10.34
C ASN A 221 0.11 -11.46 -9.16
N ASP A 222 -0.82 -12.27 -8.63
CA ASP A 222 -0.52 -13.22 -7.56
C ASP A 222 0.60 -14.20 -7.97
N TYR A 223 0.60 -14.65 -9.22
CA TYR A 223 1.67 -15.49 -9.75
C TYR A 223 3.01 -14.75 -9.86
N GLN A 224 3.01 -13.50 -10.33
CA GLN A 224 4.20 -12.66 -10.37
C GLN A 224 4.77 -12.39 -8.98
N GLN A 225 3.91 -12.17 -7.99
CA GLN A 225 4.28 -11.99 -6.59
C GLN A 225 4.92 -13.26 -6.02
N ALA A 226 4.33 -14.43 -6.29
CA ALA A 226 4.93 -15.71 -5.92
C ALA A 226 6.33 -15.86 -6.53
N TYR A 227 6.50 -15.59 -7.83
CA TYR A 227 7.83 -15.64 -8.45
C TYR A 227 8.86 -14.72 -7.75
N ILE A 228 8.48 -13.48 -7.43
CA ILE A 228 9.37 -12.55 -6.69
C ILE A 228 9.72 -13.12 -5.31
N PHE A 229 8.73 -13.66 -4.59
CA PHE A 229 8.93 -14.24 -3.27
C PHE A 229 9.92 -15.42 -3.32
N TYR A 230 9.67 -16.41 -4.18
CA TYR A 230 10.52 -17.60 -4.28
C TYR A 230 11.90 -17.31 -4.90
N THR A 231 12.05 -16.28 -5.73
CA THR A 231 13.40 -15.88 -6.16
C THR A 231 14.15 -15.17 -5.04
N SER A 232 13.48 -14.36 -4.24
CA SER A 232 14.07 -13.68 -3.08
C SER A 232 14.44 -14.67 -1.96
N GLU A 233 13.57 -15.63 -1.64
CA GLU A 233 13.84 -16.71 -0.68
C GLU A 233 15.04 -17.56 -1.13
N ALA A 234 15.15 -17.88 -2.44
CA ALA A 234 16.31 -18.62 -2.96
C ALA A 234 17.62 -17.82 -2.88
N ASN A 235 17.60 -16.52 -3.22
CA ASN A 235 18.77 -15.63 -3.13
C ASN A 235 19.24 -15.40 -1.69
N ALA A 236 18.35 -15.51 -0.70
CA ALA A 236 18.69 -15.36 0.71
C ALA A 236 19.36 -16.61 1.32
N GLN A 237 19.41 -17.72 0.58
CA GLN A 237 20.16 -18.92 0.96
C GLN A 237 21.65 -18.75 0.58
N ASN A 238 22.29 -19.77 0.03
CA ASN A 238 23.63 -19.66 -0.54
C ASN A 238 23.57 -19.54 -2.07
N LYS A 239 24.66 -19.03 -2.67
CA LYS A 239 24.76 -18.81 -4.11
C LYS A 239 24.51 -20.07 -4.94
N GLU A 240 25.04 -21.22 -4.51
CA GLU A 240 24.89 -22.50 -5.21
C GLU A 240 23.41 -22.93 -5.28
N PHE A 241 22.67 -22.78 -4.17
CA PHE A 241 21.23 -23.04 -4.12
C PHE A 241 20.45 -22.13 -5.06
N ALA A 242 20.76 -20.83 -5.04
CA ALA A 242 20.13 -19.83 -5.89
C ALA A 242 20.37 -20.12 -7.38
N ASP A 243 21.63 -20.36 -7.77
CA ASP A 243 22.03 -20.68 -9.14
C ASP A 243 21.35 -21.95 -9.66
N SER A 244 21.13 -22.95 -8.78
CA SER A 244 20.48 -24.22 -9.11
C SER A 244 18.98 -24.06 -9.39
N CYS A 245 18.25 -23.24 -8.60
CA CYS A 245 16.78 -23.16 -8.71
C CYS A 245 16.29 -22.05 -9.65
N ILE A 246 16.95 -20.90 -9.70
CA ILE A 246 16.40 -19.67 -10.30
C ILE A 246 16.09 -19.83 -11.80
N ASN A 247 16.94 -20.54 -12.54
CA ASN A 247 16.72 -20.80 -13.96
C ASN A 247 15.44 -21.62 -14.19
N LYS A 248 15.20 -22.63 -13.34
CA LYS A 248 14.00 -23.46 -13.41
C LYS A 248 12.77 -22.65 -13.01
N LEU A 249 12.83 -21.87 -11.92
CA LEU A 249 11.75 -20.96 -11.53
C LEU A 249 11.40 -19.98 -12.64
N LYS A 250 12.41 -19.41 -13.31
CA LYS A 250 12.23 -18.49 -14.44
C LYS A 250 11.54 -19.18 -15.62
N LYS A 251 11.95 -20.42 -15.94
CA LYS A 251 11.30 -21.23 -16.99
C LYS A 251 9.84 -21.50 -16.66
N ILE A 252 9.56 -22.07 -15.47
CA ILE A 252 8.21 -22.34 -14.97
C ILE A 252 7.37 -21.06 -15.02
N TYR A 253 7.92 -19.94 -14.56
CA TYR A 253 7.27 -18.63 -14.63
C TYR A 253 6.90 -18.22 -16.05
N SER A 254 7.86 -18.26 -16.98
CA SER A 254 7.62 -17.85 -18.36
C SER A 254 6.58 -18.70 -19.08
N GLU A 255 6.67 -20.04 -18.95
CA GLU A 255 5.74 -20.98 -19.59
C GLU A 255 4.32 -20.82 -19.07
N ASN A 256 4.17 -20.61 -17.77
CA ASN A 256 2.86 -20.48 -17.14
C ASN A 256 2.26 -19.08 -17.30
N LEU A 257 3.07 -18.03 -17.46
CA LEU A 257 2.55 -16.68 -17.72
C LEU A 257 1.77 -16.60 -19.04
N LEU A 258 2.16 -17.43 -20.03
CA LEU A 258 1.44 -17.57 -21.30
C LEU A 258 0.03 -18.14 -21.11
N LYS A 259 -0.22 -18.92 -20.05
CA LYS A 259 -1.58 -19.43 -19.70
C LYS A 259 -2.52 -18.32 -19.22
N PHE A 260 -2.04 -17.09 -19.07
CA PHE A 260 -2.83 -15.89 -18.79
C PHE A 260 -2.89 -14.94 -20.00
N ASP A 261 -2.53 -15.39 -21.21
CA ASP A 261 -2.55 -14.55 -22.40
C ASP A 261 -3.98 -14.37 -22.92
N GLN A 262 -4.66 -13.38 -22.37
CA GLN A 262 -5.95 -12.91 -22.85
C GLN A 262 -5.86 -11.40 -23.10
N LYS A 263 -6.34 -10.99 -24.28
CA LYS A 263 -6.43 -9.57 -24.66
C LYS A 263 -7.71 -8.96 -24.10
N PHE A 264 -7.61 -7.69 -23.70
CA PHE A 264 -8.70 -6.87 -23.19
C PHE A 264 -8.62 -5.49 -23.81
N ASP A 265 -9.77 -4.84 -23.98
CA ASP A 265 -9.85 -3.48 -24.49
C ASP A 265 -9.18 -2.50 -23.53
N ARG A 266 -8.46 -1.53 -24.08
CA ARG A 266 -7.74 -0.52 -23.27
C ARG A 266 -8.67 0.25 -22.34
N ASP A 267 -9.88 0.54 -22.80
CA ASP A 267 -10.89 1.24 -22.01
C ASP A 267 -11.36 0.42 -20.81
N ILE A 268 -11.42 -0.90 -20.92
CA ILE A 268 -11.72 -1.78 -19.78
C ILE A 268 -10.53 -1.79 -18.80
N LEU A 269 -9.32 -1.88 -19.33
CA LEU A 269 -8.08 -1.93 -18.52
C LEU A 269 -7.86 -0.65 -17.71
N LEU A 270 -8.30 0.50 -18.20
CA LEU A 270 -8.26 1.78 -17.48
C LEU A 270 -8.94 1.72 -16.11
N TYR A 271 -9.98 0.89 -15.99
CA TYR A 271 -10.78 0.75 -14.76
C TYR A 271 -10.36 -0.44 -13.89
N SER A 272 -9.46 -1.30 -14.36
CA SER A 272 -8.99 -2.48 -13.61
C SER A 272 -7.85 -2.13 -12.65
N ASP A 273 -8.10 -2.20 -11.35
CA ASP A 273 -7.08 -2.10 -10.29
C ASP A 273 -6.09 -3.27 -10.34
N TYR A 274 -6.57 -4.47 -10.66
CA TYR A 274 -5.70 -5.64 -10.77
C TYR A 274 -4.73 -5.56 -11.95
N TYR A 275 -5.15 -4.99 -13.09
CA TYR A 275 -4.24 -4.74 -14.20
C TYR A 275 -3.17 -3.73 -13.78
N TYR A 276 -3.59 -2.68 -13.07
CA TYR A 276 -2.69 -1.69 -12.54
C TYR A 276 -1.61 -2.29 -11.63
N ASP A 277 -2.02 -3.05 -10.62
CA ASP A 277 -1.13 -3.72 -9.67
C ASP A 277 -0.17 -4.70 -10.37
N PHE A 278 -0.66 -5.39 -11.41
CA PHE A 278 0.16 -6.28 -12.22
C PHE A 278 1.31 -5.53 -12.91
N ILE A 279 1.05 -4.35 -13.50
CA ILE A 279 2.08 -3.53 -14.15
C ILE A 279 3.10 -3.01 -13.13
N LEU A 280 2.65 -2.44 -12.00
CA LEU A 280 3.55 -1.93 -10.97
C LEU A 280 4.44 -3.03 -10.36
N THR A 281 3.85 -4.20 -10.10
CA THR A 281 4.61 -5.36 -9.62
C THR A 281 5.62 -5.83 -10.68
N GLY A 282 5.28 -5.70 -11.96
CA GLY A 282 6.16 -6.06 -13.08
C GLY A 282 7.39 -5.17 -13.14
N LEU A 283 7.23 -3.87 -12.90
CA LEU A 283 8.35 -2.93 -12.75
C LEU A 283 9.25 -3.29 -11.58
N ARG A 284 8.65 -3.68 -10.43
CA ARG A 284 9.42 -4.10 -9.24
C ARG A 284 10.25 -5.34 -9.53
N LYS A 285 9.70 -6.33 -10.25
CA LYS A 285 10.39 -7.58 -10.62
C LYS A 285 11.61 -7.31 -11.52
N LYS A 286 11.50 -6.36 -12.45
CA LYS A 286 12.60 -6.00 -13.36
C LYS A 286 13.74 -5.24 -12.67
N ASP A 287 13.54 -4.82 -11.42
CA ASP A 287 14.43 -3.97 -10.65
C ASP A 287 14.88 -2.71 -11.41
N PHE A 288 13.96 -2.13 -12.18
CA PHE A 288 14.26 -0.93 -12.95
C PHE A 288 14.54 0.24 -12.00
N PRO A 289 15.69 0.94 -12.18
CA PRO A 289 15.87 2.21 -11.51
C PRO A 289 14.80 3.19 -12.02
N PRO A 290 14.45 4.21 -11.22
CA PRO A 290 13.34 5.11 -11.51
C PRO A 290 13.33 5.72 -12.92
N PRO A 291 14.47 6.15 -13.52
CA PRO A 291 14.48 6.65 -14.89
C PRO A 291 13.99 5.62 -15.91
N GLN A 292 14.42 4.36 -15.78
CA GLN A 292 14.06 3.29 -16.71
C GLN A 292 12.60 2.88 -16.56
N ALA A 293 12.08 2.87 -15.33
CA ALA A 293 10.67 2.60 -15.09
C ALA A 293 9.77 3.71 -15.65
N VAL A 294 10.14 4.99 -15.46
CA VAL A 294 9.42 6.13 -16.06
C VAL A 294 9.45 6.04 -17.59
N ALA A 295 10.61 5.76 -18.19
CA ALA A 295 10.72 5.59 -19.64
C ALA A 295 9.85 4.44 -20.17
N PHE A 296 9.84 3.29 -19.49
CA PHE A 296 8.98 2.16 -19.83
C PHE A 296 7.49 2.53 -19.79
N LEU A 297 7.06 3.17 -18.70
CA LEU A 297 5.67 3.59 -18.52
C LEU A 297 5.24 4.61 -19.58
N ARG A 298 6.12 5.51 -19.98
CA ARG A 298 5.84 6.50 -21.02
C ARG A 298 5.71 5.91 -22.42
N LYS A 299 6.49 4.87 -22.70
CA LYS A 299 6.49 4.18 -23.99
C LYS A 299 5.20 3.41 -24.22
N ASP A 300 4.72 2.70 -23.19
CA ASP A 300 3.68 1.67 -23.37
C ASP A 300 2.27 2.16 -22.98
N PHE A 301 2.16 3.28 -22.26
CA PHE A 301 0.88 3.82 -21.79
C PHE A 301 0.73 5.30 -22.17
N SER A 302 -0.49 5.84 -22.15
CA SER A 302 -0.76 7.26 -22.40
C SER A 302 -1.99 7.76 -21.63
N GLY A 303 -2.19 9.09 -21.60
CA GLY A 303 -3.35 9.73 -20.99
C GLY A 303 -3.47 9.48 -19.48
N LEU A 304 -4.70 9.41 -18.98
CA LEU A 304 -5.02 9.21 -17.56
C LEU A 304 -4.32 7.97 -16.97
N PHE A 305 -4.26 6.87 -17.72
CA PHE A 305 -3.65 5.64 -17.21
C PHE A 305 -2.14 5.80 -16.98
N GLN A 306 -1.44 6.47 -17.91
CA GLN A 306 -0.01 6.77 -17.76
C GLN A 306 0.25 7.69 -16.57
N ASP A 307 -0.52 8.79 -16.45
CA ASP A 307 -0.37 9.74 -15.34
C ASP A 307 -0.50 9.04 -13.98
N ARG A 308 -1.51 8.18 -13.85
CA ARG A 308 -1.72 7.43 -12.62
C ARG A 308 -0.62 6.37 -12.37
N LEU A 309 -0.14 5.69 -13.43
CA LEU A 309 0.99 4.74 -13.34
C LEU A 309 2.27 5.40 -12.87
N LEU A 310 2.63 6.52 -13.48
CA LEU A 310 3.77 7.32 -13.06
C LEU A 310 3.60 7.79 -11.62
N THR A 311 2.44 8.35 -11.28
CA THR A 311 2.15 8.86 -9.94
C THR A 311 2.34 7.80 -8.88
N SER A 312 1.59 6.69 -8.90
CA SER A 312 1.76 5.72 -7.82
C SER A 312 3.05 4.93 -7.92
N TYR A 313 3.70 4.80 -9.09
CA TYR A 313 5.07 4.26 -9.12
C TYR A 313 6.01 5.12 -8.25
N LEU A 314 5.99 6.44 -8.41
CA LEU A 314 6.84 7.36 -7.66
C LEU A 314 6.46 7.47 -6.17
N LEU A 315 5.18 7.26 -5.82
CA LEU A 315 4.72 7.31 -4.42
C LEU A 315 4.86 5.97 -3.68
N VAL A 316 4.73 4.84 -4.37
CA VAL A 316 4.80 3.48 -3.79
C VAL A 316 6.23 3.01 -3.69
N LYS A 317 7.06 3.24 -4.72
CA LYS A 317 8.50 3.20 -4.49
C LYS A 317 8.77 4.35 -3.56
N LYS A 318 9.16 4.00 -2.34
CA LYS A 318 10.05 4.83 -1.54
C LYS A 318 11.23 5.21 -2.44
N LEU A 319 11.08 6.26 -3.25
CA LEU A 319 12.18 7.07 -3.78
C LEU A 319 12.74 7.84 -2.59
N GLN A 320 13.15 7.05 -1.62
CA GLN A 320 13.68 7.45 -0.34
C GLN A 320 15.12 7.92 -0.52
N SER A 321 15.71 7.70 -1.71
CA SER A 321 16.97 8.29 -2.09
C SER A 321 16.74 9.64 -2.76
N ASP A 322 17.35 10.67 -2.20
CA ASP A 322 17.37 12.05 -2.73
C ASP A 322 17.91 12.11 -4.17
N LYS A 323 18.59 11.04 -4.62
CA LYS A 323 19.09 10.81 -5.98
C LYS A 323 18.01 10.91 -7.08
N TYR A 324 16.74 10.73 -6.73
CA TYR A 324 15.65 10.71 -7.72
C TYR A 324 14.68 11.89 -7.61
N SER A 325 15.06 12.93 -6.86
CA SER A 325 14.31 14.19 -6.75
C SER A 325 14.01 14.82 -8.12
N ASP A 326 15.01 14.87 -9.01
CA ASP A 326 14.85 15.40 -10.38
C ASP A 326 13.77 14.67 -11.18
N ILE A 327 13.68 13.35 -11.04
CA ILE A 327 12.66 12.54 -11.74
C ILE A 327 11.27 12.84 -11.19
N ILE A 328 11.15 13.04 -9.87
CA ILE A 328 9.87 13.42 -9.28
C ILE A 328 9.44 14.78 -9.80
N ILE A 329 10.35 15.76 -9.85
CA ILE A 329 10.09 17.10 -10.40
C ILE A 329 9.69 17.01 -11.88
N GLU A 330 10.46 16.28 -12.67
CA GLU A 330 10.25 16.08 -14.11
C GLU A 330 8.88 15.42 -14.39
N VAL A 331 8.56 14.35 -13.67
CA VAL A 331 7.27 13.69 -13.80
C VAL A 331 6.13 14.61 -13.35
N THR A 332 6.27 15.31 -12.22
CA THR A 332 5.27 16.28 -11.71
C THR A 332 4.92 17.33 -12.76
N ASN A 333 5.92 17.81 -13.51
CA ASN A 333 5.74 18.81 -14.56
C ASN A 333 5.15 18.23 -15.87
N SER A 334 5.23 16.92 -16.06
CA SER A 334 4.79 16.24 -17.29
C SER A 334 3.38 15.65 -17.22
N VAL A 335 2.94 15.23 -16.03
CA VAL A 335 1.59 14.68 -15.84
C VAL A 335 0.54 15.77 -16.02
N LYS A 336 -0.62 15.40 -16.57
CA LYS A 336 -1.68 16.37 -16.92
C LYS A 336 -2.90 16.29 -16.00
N THR A 337 -3.05 15.16 -15.31
CA THR A 337 -4.18 14.89 -14.42
C THR A 337 -4.05 15.71 -13.13
N PRO A 338 -4.98 16.64 -12.81
CA PRO A 338 -4.82 17.58 -11.70
C PRO A 338 -4.52 16.94 -10.35
N TYR A 339 -5.17 15.83 -10.00
CA TYR A 339 -4.87 15.16 -8.74
C TYR A 339 -3.50 14.45 -8.73
N CYS A 340 -3.07 13.92 -9.87
CA CYS A 340 -1.71 13.37 -9.99
C CYS A 340 -0.67 14.47 -9.74
N ILE A 341 -0.90 15.66 -10.30
CA ILE A 341 -0.10 16.85 -10.04
C ILE A 341 -0.11 17.20 -8.55
N ASP A 342 -1.29 17.26 -7.92
CA ASP A 342 -1.44 17.57 -6.49
C ASP A 342 -0.70 16.57 -5.59
N LEU A 343 -0.89 15.27 -5.81
CA LEU A 343 -0.20 14.24 -5.04
C LEU A 343 1.31 14.32 -5.17
N LEU A 344 1.82 14.46 -6.40
CA LEU A 344 3.26 14.54 -6.65
C LEU A 344 3.85 15.84 -6.11
N THR A 345 3.13 16.95 -6.23
CA THR A 345 3.50 18.25 -5.66
C THR A 345 3.57 18.17 -4.14
N LYS A 346 2.53 17.61 -3.50
CA LYS A 346 2.51 17.41 -2.06
C LYS A 346 3.69 16.54 -1.61
N TYR A 347 3.96 15.44 -2.31
CA TYR A 347 5.09 14.58 -2.00
C TYR A 347 6.44 15.30 -2.19
N ARG A 348 6.60 16.05 -3.28
CA ARG A 348 7.77 16.88 -3.56
C ARG A 348 8.03 17.85 -2.40
N ASP A 349 7.00 18.59 -2.02
CA ASP A 349 7.09 19.68 -1.04
C ASP A 349 7.15 19.18 0.40
N SER A 350 6.72 17.94 0.69
CA SER A 350 6.73 17.38 2.04
C SER A 350 7.89 16.43 2.33
N SER A 351 8.54 15.89 1.29
CA SER A 351 9.39 14.70 1.42
C SER A 351 10.71 14.73 0.63
N LEU A 352 10.94 15.69 -0.26
CA LEU A 352 12.25 15.80 -0.92
C LEU A 352 13.27 16.54 -0.07
N ALA A 353 14.55 16.23 -0.30
CA ALA A 353 15.65 17.02 0.23
C ALA A 353 15.49 18.51 -0.13
N GLY A 354 15.74 19.39 0.84
CA GLY A 354 15.55 20.84 0.73
C GLY A 354 14.17 21.34 1.14
N SER A 355 13.16 20.48 1.24
CA SER A 355 11.83 20.83 1.76
C SER A 355 11.85 21.04 3.28
N LEU A 356 10.96 21.88 3.80
CA LEU A 356 10.85 22.09 5.25
C LEU A 356 10.43 20.79 5.94
N ALA A 357 11.12 20.45 7.03
CA ALA A 357 10.77 19.28 7.82
C ALA A 357 9.47 19.51 8.61
N TYR A 358 8.73 18.44 8.85
CA TYR A 358 7.57 18.44 9.75
C TYR A 358 7.97 18.90 11.15
N ASN A 359 7.35 19.99 11.63
CA ASN A 359 7.59 20.51 12.97
C ASN A 359 6.85 19.66 14.02
N PHE A 360 7.44 18.53 14.39
CA PHE A 360 6.85 17.64 15.41
C PHE A 360 6.88 18.27 16.81
N SER A 361 6.02 17.77 17.69
CA SER A 361 5.93 18.14 19.10
C SER A 361 5.64 16.87 19.90
N LEU A 362 6.67 16.26 20.49
CA LEU A 362 6.60 14.95 21.16
C LEU A 362 7.11 15.05 22.59
N GLN A 363 6.81 14.05 23.44
CA GLN A 363 7.27 14.03 24.83
C GLN A 363 8.60 13.28 24.95
N ASP A 364 9.52 13.81 25.77
CA ASP A 364 10.72 13.11 26.23
C ASP A 364 10.44 12.17 27.42
N THR A 365 11.49 11.52 27.93
CA THR A 365 11.38 10.56 29.05
C THR A 365 10.99 11.20 30.39
N LEU A 366 11.13 12.52 30.52
CA LEU A 366 10.73 13.31 31.68
C LEU A 366 9.31 13.90 31.52
N GLY A 367 8.71 13.75 30.33
CA GLY A 367 7.41 14.31 29.99
C GLY A 367 7.46 15.74 29.44
N ASN A 368 8.66 16.30 29.21
CA ASN A 368 8.79 17.60 28.58
C ASN A 368 8.39 17.52 27.12
N VAL A 369 7.68 18.54 26.63
CA VAL A 369 7.36 18.67 25.22
C VAL A 369 8.58 19.21 24.48
N VAL A 370 9.03 18.46 23.48
CA VAL A 370 10.16 18.81 22.61
C VAL A 370 9.65 19.01 21.19
N LYS A 371 10.01 20.14 20.58
CA LYS A 371 9.65 20.49 19.21
C LYS A 371 10.84 20.37 18.28
N GLN A 372 10.60 20.11 17.00
CA GLN A 372 11.66 20.12 15.99
C GLN A 372 12.35 21.50 15.92
N SER A 373 11.57 22.57 16.01
CA SER A 373 12.06 23.95 15.99
C SER A 373 13.06 24.28 17.10
N ASP A 374 13.09 23.52 18.20
CA ASP A 374 14.02 23.72 19.32
C ASP A 374 15.48 23.39 18.93
N PHE A 375 15.68 22.79 17.74
CA PHE A 375 16.99 22.36 17.24
C PHE A 375 17.47 23.12 16.00
N LEU A 376 16.85 24.25 15.64
CA LEU A 376 17.40 25.11 14.58
C LEU A 376 18.88 25.44 14.86
N GLY A 377 19.72 25.35 13.82
CA GLY A 377 21.18 25.44 13.93
C GLY A 377 21.89 24.10 14.16
N LYS A 378 21.16 23.00 14.38
CA LYS A 378 21.73 21.64 14.53
C LYS A 378 21.25 20.70 13.44
N VAL A 379 22.11 19.78 13.04
CA VAL A 379 21.75 18.60 12.25
C VAL A 379 21.02 17.61 13.15
N LEU A 380 19.88 17.08 12.72
CA LEU A 380 19.16 16.03 13.43
C LEU A 380 19.34 14.72 12.71
N LEU A 381 19.77 13.68 13.44
CA LEU A 381 19.72 12.30 12.97
C LEU A 381 18.63 11.59 13.76
N ILE A 382 17.53 11.27 13.08
CA ILE A 382 16.31 10.74 13.69
C ILE A 382 16.13 9.28 13.29
N ASP A 383 16.03 8.37 14.25
CA ASP A 383 15.63 6.98 14.03
C ASP A 383 14.22 6.71 14.60
N PHE A 384 13.38 6.06 13.80
CA PHE A 384 12.04 5.64 14.18
C PHE A 384 12.02 4.14 14.46
N TYR A 385 11.55 3.73 15.64
CA TYR A 385 11.59 2.33 16.07
C TYR A 385 10.35 1.90 16.90
N PHE A 386 10.25 0.61 17.17
CA PHE A 386 9.33 0.04 18.17
C PHE A 386 10.00 -1.10 18.95
N THR A 387 9.52 -1.36 20.17
CA THR A 387 10.04 -2.41 21.04
C THR A 387 9.70 -3.80 20.48
N GLY A 388 10.69 -4.69 20.42
CA GLY A 388 10.58 -6.00 19.79
C GLY A 388 10.98 -6.04 18.30
N CYS A 389 11.35 -4.90 17.71
CA CYS A 389 11.87 -4.82 16.36
C CYS A 389 13.32 -5.33 16.28
N THR A 390 13.57 -6.53 15.73
CA THR A 390 14.94 -7.07 15.60
C THR A 390 15.84 -6.20 14.73
N ASN A 391 15.35 -5.78 13.56
CA ASN A 391 16.15 -4.97 12.62
C ASN A 391 16.47 -3.57 13.15
N CYS A 392 15.68 -3.05 14.10
CA CYS A 392 15.97 -1.78 14.76
C CYS A 392 17.16 -1.91 15.73
N ARG A 393 17.28 -3.04 16.44
CA ARG A 393 18.46 -3.33 17.30
C ARG A 393 19.73 -3.45 16.47
N ILE A 394 19.65 -4.19 15.36
CA ILE A 394 20.77 -4.33 14.42
C ILE A 394 21.21 -2.95 13.90
N LEU A 395 20.27 -2.08 13.52
CA LEU A 395 20.60 -0.73 13.09
C LEU A 395 21.25 0.09 14.22
N ASN A 396 20.73 0.03 15.45
CA ASN A 396 21.30 0.71 16.60
C ASN A 396 22.77 0.27 16.85
N ASP A 397 23.05 -1.03 16.75
CA ASP A 397 24.40 -1.57 16.85
C ASP A 397 25.32 -1.01 15.75
N GLN A 398 24.86 -1.02 14.50
CA GLN A 398 25.57 -0.46 13.34
C GLN A 398 25.82 1.06 13.46
N MET A 399 24.89 1.78 14.10
CA MET A 399 25.00 3.23 14.33
C MET A 399 25.99 3.59 15.43
N THR A 400 26.50 2.64 16.22
CA THR A 400 27.43 2.88 17.34
C THR A 400 28.69 3.63 16.93
N GLU A 401 29.27 3.30 15.77
CA GLU A 401 30.46 4.00 15.26
C GLU A 401 30.13 5.45 14.88
N ILE A 402 29.01 5.67 14.19
CA ILE A 402 28.52 7.01 13.83
C ILE A 402 28.27 7.83 15.10
N TYR A 403 27.61 7.23 16.09
CA TYR A 403 27.35 7.87 17.38
C TYR A 403 28.65 8.29 18.07
N ASN A 404 29.64 7.40 18.15
CA ASN A 404 30.90 7.68 18.84
C ASN A 404 31.70 8.83 18.20
N ILE A 405 31.61 9.02 16.89
CA ILE A 405 32.26 10.14 16.17
C ILE A 405 31.64 11.48 16.57
N TYR A 406 30.31 11.52 16.75
CA TYR A 406 29.55 12.78 16.81
C TYR A 406 28.91 13.09 18.16
N LYS A 407 28.91 12.18 19.13
CA LYS A 407 28.23 12.33 20.44
C LYS A 407 28.60 13.60 21.20
N ASP A 408 29.83 14.07 21.04
CA ASP A 408 30.37 15.25 21.72
C ASP A 408 30.29 16.53 20.85
N ASN A 409 29.75 16.43 19.62
CA ASN A 409 29.62 17.57 18.71
C ASN A 409 28.29 18.32 18.98
N PRO A 410 28.32 19.60 19.39
CA PRO A 410 27.11 20.35 19.75
C PRO A 410 26.23 20.71 18.55
N LYS A 411 26.73 20.57 17.31
CA LYS A 411 26.02 20.91 16.06
C LYS A 411 25.16 19.76 15.53
N ILE A 412 25.13 18.61 16.19
CA ILE A 412 24.33 17.45 15.79
C ILE A 412 23.58 16.87 16.99
N LYS A 413 22.37 16.36 16.76
CA LYS A 413 21.59 15.67 17.79
C LYS A 413 21.03 14.35 17.25
N PHE A 414 21.31 13.28 17.99
CA PHE A 414 20.70 11.97 17.79
C PHE A 414 19.35 11.94 18.53
N ILE A 415 18.29 11.59 17.80
CA ILE A 415 16.91 11.51 18.29
C ILE A 415 16.34 10.14 17.94
N ASN A 416 15.77 9.44 18.91
CA ASN A 416 15.09 8.16 18.69
C ASN A 416 13.60 8.35 19.02
N ILE A 417 12.74 8.09 18.05
CA ILE A 417 11.28 8.26 18.17
C ILE A 417 10.62 6.89 18.23
N SER A 418 10.04 6.55 19.39
CA SER A 418 9.29 5.31 19.56
C SER A 418 7.83 5.45 19.13
N ILE A 419 7.39 4.51 18.30
CA ILE A 419 5.98 4.32 17.91
C ILE A 419 5.25 3.29 18.79
N ASP A 420 5.81 2.93 19.95
CA ASP A 420 5.15 2.02 20.88
C ASP A 420 3.81 2.59 21.39
N LYS A 421 2.80 1.74 21.55
CA LYS A 421 1.54 2.17 22.18
C LYS A 421 1.61 2.20 23.71
N SER A 422 2.59 1.50 24.30
CA SER A 422 2.80 1.43 25.75
C SER A 422 3.98 2.30 26.18
N LYS A 423 3.71 3.31 27.02
CA LYS A 423 4.75 4.15 27.63
C LYS A 423 5.71 3.33 28.49
N TYR A 424 5.20 2.31 29.17
CA TYR A 424 6.02 1.43 30.02
C TYR A 424 7.07 0.66 29.21
N GLU A 425 6.65 0.03 28.11
CA GLU A 425 7.57 -0.69 27.22
C GLU A 425 8.61 0.25 26.61
N TRP A 426 8.17 1.43 26.16
CA TRP A 426 9.09 2.44 25.65
C TRP A 426 10.15 2.84 26.68
N ILE A 427 9.77 3.20 27.92
CA ILE A 427 10.73 3.57 28.96
C ILE A 427 11.70 2.42 29.28
N LYS A 428 11.22 1.17 29.29
CA LYS A 428 12.07 -0.01 29.45
C LYS A 428 13.09 -0.14 28.31
N SER A 429 12.67 0.10 27.06
CA SER A 429 13.55 0.08 25.88
C SER A 429 14.63 1.15 25.93
N VAL A 430 14.32 2.35 26.45
CA VAL A 430 15.30 3.43 26.62
C VAL A 430 16.34 3.06 27.67
N ARG A 431 15.92 2.40 28.76
CA ARG A 431 16.84 1.95 29.83
C ARG A 431 17.77 0.82 29.39
N SER A 432 17.33 -0.05 28.48
CA SER A 432 18.15 -1.17 27.99
C SER A 432 19.20 -0.73 26.96
N LEU A 433 19.03 0.44 26.34
CA LEU A 433 19.88 0.94 25.24
C LEU A 433 19.86 0.05 23.98
N GLU A 434 18.91 -0.87 23.87
CA GLU A 434 18.78 -1.77 22.70
C GLU A 434 18.42 -1.03 21.40
N TYR A 435 17.86 0.17 21.52
CA TYR A 435 17.32 0.97 20.41
C TYR A 435 17.83 2.42 20.39
N SER A 436 18.74 2.77 21.31
CA SER A 436 19.32 4.10 21.38
C SER A 436 20.65 4.10 22.13
N HIS A 437 21.51 5.08 21.84
CA HIS A 437 22.74 5.30 22.61
C HIS A 437 22.54 6.25 23.78
N ARG A 438 23.30 6.03 24.86
CA ARG A 438 23.29 6.87 26.06
C ARG A 438 23.65 8.32 25.74
N GLY A 439 22.72 9.25 25.96
CA GLY A 439 22.89 10.69 25.67
C GLY A 439 22.07 11.17 24.45
N SER A 440 21.53 10.22 23.68
CA SER A 440 20.53 10.51 22.66
C SER A 440 19.23 11.02 23.28
N LEU A 441 18.52 11.87 22.54
CA LEU A 441 17.17 12.27 22.91
C LEU A 441 16.19 11.16 22.55
N ASN A 442 15.38 10.73 23.49
CA ASN A 442 14.37 9.70 23.27
C ASN A 442 12.98 10.35 23.35
N LEU A 443 12.19 10.21 22.29
CA LEU A 443 10.87 10.80 22.16
C LEU A 443 9.79 9.73 21.97
N TYR A 444 8.58 10.06 22.40
CA TYR A 444 7.44 9.17 22.39
C TYR A 444 6.27 9.76 21.61
N THR A 445 5.65 8.93 20.77
CA THR A 445 4.41 9.28 20.04
C THR A 445 3.16 9.33 20.93
N ASN A 446 3.32 9.32 22.25
CA ASN A 446 2.22 9.40 23.22
C ASN A 446 1.14 8.32 23.03
N GLY A 447 1.54 7.15 22.54
CA GLY A 447 0.66 6.01 22.32
C GLY A 447 -0.07 6.02 20.97
N ASN A 448 0.08 7.07 20.17
CA ASN A 448 -0.52 7.16 18.83
C ASN A 448 0.12 6.15 17.87
N GLY A 449 1.39 5.80 18.08
CA GLY A 449 2.11 4.84 17.27
C GLY A 449 2.09 5.22 15.78
N SER A 450 1.66 4.28 14.92
CA SER A 450 1.59 4.52 13.48
C SER A 450 0.56 5.58 13.04
N GLU A 451 -0.34 5.98 13.93
CA GLU A 451 -1.38 6.99 13.65
C GLU A 451 -0.88 8.42 13.91
N GLU A 452 0.34 8.58 14.44
CA GLU A 452 0.95 9.88 14.69
C GLU A 452 1.11 10.68 13.38
N LYS A 453 0.88 12.00 13.44
CA LYS A 453 0.89 12.87 12.26
C LYS A 453 2.26 12.92 11.60
N LEU A 454 3.33 12.90 12.40
CA LEU A 454 4.71 12.83 11.90
C LEU A 454 4.96 11.57 11.05
N ILE A 455 4.45 10.42 11.49
CA ILE A 455 4.62 9.13 10.81
C ILE A 455 3.87 9.12 9.48
N SER A 456 2.64 9.64 9.49
CA SER A 456 1.83 9.75 8.27
C SER A 456 2.35 10.80 7.29
N HIS A 457 2.86 11.94 7.76
CA HIS A 457 3.48 12.99 6.94
C HIS A 457 4.61 12.45 6.07
N TYR A 458 5.54 11.68 6.68
CA TYR A 458 6.65 11.07 5.97
C TYR A 458 6.33 9.68 5.38
N ASN A 459 5.06 9.25 5.43
CA ASN A 459 4.61 7.95 4.94
C ASN A 459 5.47 6.77 5.46
N ILE A 460 5.83 6.81 6.76
CA ILE A 460 6.65 5.79 7.40
C ILE A 460 5.80 4.55 7.66
N ARG A 461 6.01 3.49 6.87
CA ARG A 461 5.25 2.22 6.95
C ARG A 461 6.06 1.03 7.46
N GLY A 462 7.33 1.23 7.79
CA GLY A 462 8.23 0.17 8.23
C GLY A 462 9.36 0.73 9.06
N TYR A 463 9.89 -0.10 9.95
CA TYR A 463 10.90 0.27 10.93
C TYR A 463 12.08 -0.72 10.86
N PRO A 464 13.32 -0.26 11.08
CA PRO A 464 13.67 1.13 11.36
C PRO A 464 13.57 2.04 10.12
N THR A 465 13.38 3.33 10.34
CA THR A 465 13.48 4.38 9.31
C THR A 465 14.33 5.51 9.87
N VAL A 466 15.31 5.99 9.09
CA VAL A 466 16.20 7.08 9.48
C VAL A 466 15.90 8.32 8.65
N LEU A 467 15.86 9.48 9.29
CA LEU A 467 15.67 10.80 8.67
C LEU A 467 16.80 11.72 9.14
N ILE A 468 17.36 12.50 8.21
CA ILE A 468 18.30 13.58 8.52
C ILE A 468 17.64 14.93 8.20
N ILE A 469 17.67 15.84 9.17
CA ILE A 469 17.24 17.24 9.01
C ILE A 469 18.48 18.12 9.16
N ASP A 470 18.63 19.09 8.27
CA ASP A 470 19.72 20.05 8.29
C ASP A 470 19.52 21.16 9.35
N LYS A 471 20.53 22.02 9.49
CA LYS A 471 20.52 23.14 10.45
C LYS A 471 19.45 24.20 10.19
N LEU A 472 18.91 24.27 8.97
CA LEU A 472 17.84 25.19 8.58
C LEU A 472 16.44 24.60 8.84
N GLY A 473 16.37 23.38 9.41
CA GLY A 473 15.11 22.68 9.63
C GLY A 473 14.53 22.10 8.33
N LYS A 474 15.37 21.87 7.32
CA LYS A 474 14.97 21.22 6.06
C LYS A 474 15.38 19.76 6.04
N ILE A 475 14.63 18.95 5.31
CA ILE A 475 14.96 17.55 5.08
C ILE A 475 16.28 17.51 4.30
N ALA A 476 17.28 16.83 4.84
CA ALA A 476 18.51 16.52 4.12
C ALA A 476 18.40 15.17 3.43
N SER A 477 17.79 14.18 4.10
CA SER A 477 17.53 12.85 3.53
C SER A 477 16.48 12.07 4.30
N LEU A 478 15.52 11.43 3.61
CA LEU A 478 14.51 10.54 4.22
C LEU A 478 14.90 9.06 4.28
N ASN A 479 16.06 8.70 3.73
CA ASN A 479 16.65 7.37 3.84
C ASN A 479 18.14 7.49 3.54
N PRO A 480 18.89 8.05 4.48
CA PRO A 480 20.33 8.17 4.33
C PRO A 480 20.98 6.78 4.24
N PRO A 481 22.23 6.69 3.75
CA PRO A 481 22.99 5.44 3.77
C PRO A 481 22.99 4.82 5.17
N ARG A 482 22.66 3.52 5.27
CA ARG A 482 22.70 2.78 6.53
C ARG A 482 24.09 2.18 6.74
N PRO A 483 24.72 2.31 7.91
CA PRO A 483 26.10 1.90 8.13
C PRO A 483 26.26 0.38 8.34
N TYR A 484 25.67 -0.45 7.48
CA TYR A 484 25.78 -1.91 7.56
C TYR A 484 27.11 -2.45 6.99
N ASP A 485 27.84 -1.63 6.23
CA ASP A 485 29.19 -1.90 5.74
C ASP A 485 30.02 -0.61 5.75
N GLU A 486 31.33 -0.75 5.53
CA GLU A 486 32.28 0.37 5.53
C GLU A 486 31.92 1.44 4.50
N LYS A 487 31.56 1.04 3.29
CA LYS A 487 31.23 1.98 2.20
C LYS A 487 30.04 2.87 2.58
N ASN A 488 28.95 2.27 3.05
CA ASN A 488 27.76 3.02 3.45
C ASN A 488 27.99 3.86 4.70
N ARG A 489 28.79 3.36 5.66
CA ARG A 489 29.21 4.14 6.81
C ARG A 489 29.98 5.40 6.38
N MET A 490 30.94 5.27 5.48
CA MET A 490 31.68 6.43 4.95
C MET A 490 30.78 7.40 4.20
N ASN A 491 29.82 6.90 3.40
CA ASN A 491 28.84 7.75 2.73
C ASN A 491 27.96 8.52 3.73
N LEU A 492 27.55 7.88 4.84
CA LEU A 492 26.78 8.55 5.89
C LEU A 492 27.61 9.61 6.61
N ILE A 493 28.88 9.30 6.93
CA ILE A 493 29.81 10.27 7.53
C ILE A 493 29.99 11.48 6.61
N GLN A 494 30.21 11.27 5.31
CA GLN A 494 30.35 12.33 4.33
C GLN A 494 29.09 13.20 4.27
N LEU A 495 27.90 12.58 4.26
CA LEU A 495 26.63 13.30 4.28
C LEU A 495 26.44 14.11 5.56
N ILE A 496 26.77 13.57 6.73
CA ILE A 496 26.67 14.32 7.99
C ILE A 496 27.65 15.51 7.96
N ASN A 497 28.89 15.29 7.53
CA ASN A 497 29.91 16.32 7.47
C ASN A 497 29.56 17.46 6.50
N SER A 498 28.88 17.18 5.39
CA SER A 498 28.43 18.24 4.47
C SER A 498 27.31 19.11 5.05
N LEU A 499 26.66 18.68 6.13
CA LEU A 499 25.59 19.41 6.83
C LEU A 499 26.11 20.15 8.09
N LEU A 500 27.26 19.75 8.64
CA LEU A 500 27.94 20.31 9.82
C LEU A 500 28.73 21.59 9.56
#